data_AF-D4AYS2-F1
#
_entry.id   AF-D4AYS2-F1
#
_cell.length_a   1.000
_cell.length_b   1.000
_cell.length_c   1.000
_cell.angle_alpha   90.00
_cell.angle_beta   90.00
_cell.angle_gamma   90.00
#
_symmetry.space_group_name_H-M   'P 1'
#
loop_
_entity.id
_entity.type
_entity.pdbx_description
1 polymer ?
#
loop_
_entity_poly.entity_id
_entity_poly.type
_entity_poly.pdbx_seq_one_letter_code
_entity_poly.pdbx_strand_id
1 'polypeptide(L)'
;MIFAVVLILLFTTFEETLFPRFLFEQDQNYPDTDTSHKKDIDTTASLHEVDSTSEVSYHFPKRTYRQRLKPWVHFPQDKTTYWQYFRRPFMLFLFPNIVIAGVIFAFGCTAGIVSFGTISRITSEPPYNWSTTSTGLIYLATLAGNIVGWATGMSSDFIVMRLARRNNGIKETEMCLWALCASFVYAAIGYMLYGWGAHFGMHWITIAIGLGCMIAHQVSACSVATAYAMECFPGISGELVVVLSICSSVINFPLSFTVQQVVDTTGFGYAFVFYGFCVLTSMAAAIPAVMYGKSWRRRAAPKWQKWLAERGRVD
;
A
#
# COMPACT_ATOMS: atom_id res chain seq x y z
N MET A 1 8.41 -18.81 21.64
CA MET A 1 9.68 -18.08 21.86
C MET A 1 9.96 -17.05 20.77
N ILE A 2 9.88 -17.40 19.47
CA ILE A 2 10.10 -16.44 18.36
C ILE A 2 9.24 -15.17 18.48
N PHE A 3 7.93 -15.29 18.73
CA PHE A 3 7.05 -14.13 18.90
C PHE A 3 7.45 -13.20 20.06
N ALA A 4 7.99 -13.75 21.15
CA ALA A 4 8.44 -12.95 22.30
C ALA A 4 9.73 -12.18 21.98
N VAL A 5 10.66 -12.82 21.26
CA VAL A 5 11.90 -12.17 20.77
C VAL A 5 11.58 -11.08 19.77
N VAL A 6 10.66 -11.33 18.83
CA VAL A 6 10.18 -10.31 17.87
C VAL A 6 9.49 -9.16 18.59
N LEU A 7 8.68 -9.44 19.62
CA LEU A 7 8.02 -8.40 20.41
C LEU A 7 9.04 -7.52 21.16
N ILE A 8 10.07 -8.12 21.76
CA ILE A 8 11.16 -7.38 22.42
C ILE A 8 11.95 -6.55 21.40
N LEU A 9 12.26 -7.12 20.23
CA LEU A 9 12.94 -6.40 19.14
C LEU A 9 12.10 -5.25 18.61
N LEU A 10 10.80 -5.44 18.40
CA LEU A 10 9.89 -4.36 18.00
C LEU A 10 9.85 -3.29 19.09
N PHE A 11 9.62 -3.65 20.35
CA PHE A 11 9.55 -2.66 21.43
C PHE A 11 10.84 -1.83 21.59
N THR A 12 12.01 -2.43 21.30
CA THR A 12 13.31 -1.76 21.45
C THR A 12 13.80 -1.04 20.18
N THR A 13 13.38 -1.49 19.00
CA THR A 13 13.90 -0.99 17.71
C THR A 13 12.90 -0.12 16.96
N PHE A 14 11.59 -0.30 17.19
CA PHE A 14 10.58 0.53 16.55
C PHE A 14 10.52 1.90 17.24
N GLU A 15 11.03 2.92 16.55
CA GLU A 15 10.83 4.31 16.95
C GLU A 15 9.36 4.69 16.76
N GLU A 16 8.82 5.49 17.67
CA GLU A 16 7.50 6.12 17.54
C GLU A 16 7.40 6.86 16.19
N THR A 17 6.55 6.37 15.29
CA THR A 17 6.36 6.93 13.94
C THR A 17 5.35 8.09 13.91
N LEU A 18 4.77 8.45 15.06
CA LEU A 18 3.81 9.55 15.17
C LEU A 18 4.54 10.90 15.10
N PHE A 19 4.84 11.31 13.87
CA PHE A 19 5.32 12.64 13.56
C PHE A 19 4.11 13.58 13.37
N PRO A 20 3.97 14.64 14.19
CA PRO A 20 2.83 15.56 14.12
C PRO A 20 2.93 16.43 12.86
N ARG A 21 2.54 15.88 11.71
CA ARG A 21 2.53 16.59 10.41
C ARG A 21 1.57 17.79 10.40
N PHE A 22 0.53 17.75 11.22
CA PHE A 22 -0.46 18.82 11.33
C PHE A 22 0.13 20.16 11.82
N LEU A 23 1.27 20.16 12.50
CA LEU A 23 1.98 21.39 12.88
C LEU A 23 2.55 22.15 11.70
N PHE A 24 2.79 21.48 10.57
CA PHE A 24 3.37 22.08 9.36
C PHE A 24 2.31 22.49 8.33
N GLU A 25 1.06 22.03 8.50
CA GLU A 25 -0.03 22.27 7.55
C GLU A 25 -0.83 23.54 7.89
N GLN A 26 -0.70 24.04 9.12
CA GLN A 26 -1.38 25.26 9.58
C GLN A 26 -0.79 26.56 8.98
N ASP A 27 0.42 26.51 8.41
CA ASP A 27 1.08 27.67 7.79
C ASP A 27 0.97 27.73 6.25
N GLN A 28 0.32 26.77 5.60
CA GLN A 28 -0.07 26.90 4.18
C GLN A 28 -1.40 27.63 4.04
N ASN A 29 -1.53 28.82 4.64
CA ASN A 29 -2.54 29.77 4.19
C ASN A 29 -2.08 30.34 2.85
N TYR A 30 -2.74 29.91 1.77
CA TYR A 30 -2.70 30.60 0.48
C TYR A 30 -3.14 32.04 0.72
N PRO A 31 -2.36 33.08 0.38
CA PRO A 31 -2.86 34.44 0.50
C PRO A 31 -4.05 34.59 -0.45
N ASP A 32 -5.23 34.81 0.13
CA ASP A 32 -6.42 35.29 -0.57
C ASP A 32 -6.02 36.53 -1.35
N THR A 33 -5.97 36.42 -2.68
CA THR A 33 -5.83 37.60 -3.53
C THR A 33 -7.24 38.07 -3.88
N ASP A 34 -7.75 38.98 -3.04
CA ASP A 34 -8.92 39.77 -3.36
C ASP A 34 -8.66 40.64 -4.61
N THR A 35 -9.72 40.78 -5.40
CA THR A 35 -9.81 41.39 -6.72
C THR A 35 -9.36 42.85 -6.86
N SER A 36 -8.76 43.19 -8.02
CA SER A 36 -9.01 44.37 -8.89
C SER A 36 -7.75 45.16 -9.30
N HIS A 37 -7.28 45.01 -10.56
CA HIS A 37 -7.11 46.10 -11.54
C HIS A 37 -6.49 45.60 -12.87
N LYS A 38 -7.09 46.01 -14.00
CA LYS A 38 -6.61 45.86 -15.39
C LYS A 38 -5.50 46.88 -15.72
N LYS A 39 -4.46 46.47 -16.48
CA LYS A 39 -4.08 46.97 -17.83
C LYS A 39 -2.68 46.52 -18.29
N ASP A 40 -2.66 46.00 -19.53
CA ASP A 40 -1.75 46.22 -20.67
C ASP A 40 -0.20 46.08 -20.57
N ILE A 41 0.30 45.10 -21.34
CA ILE A 41 1.35 45.17 -22.41
C ILE A 41 2.87 45.11 -22.06
N ASP A 42 3.52 44.18 -22.79
CA ASP A 42 4.92 44.03 -23.27
C ASP A 42 6.09 43.49 -22.41
N THR A 43 6.56 42.31 -22.85
CA THR A 43 7.93 41.87 -23.16
C THR A 43 9.09 42.69 -22.57
N THR A 44 9.92 42.08 -21.71
CA THR A 44 11.38 41.87 -21.87
C THR A 44 11.90 41.04 -20.69
N ALA A 45 12.84 40.13 -20.98
CA ALA A 45 13.52 39.28 -20.02
C ALA A 45 14.26 40.08 -18.93
N SER A 46 14.01 39.72 -17.68
CA SER A 46 15.01 39.76 -16.61
C SER A 46 14.71 38.65 -15.61
N LEU A 47 15.67 37.75 -15.44
CA LEU A 47 15.73 36.77 -14.36
C LEU A 47 15.84 37.55 -13.05
N HIS A 48 14.70 37.83 -12.42
CA HIS A 48 14.70 38.30 -11.04
C HIS A 48 14.87 37.09 -10.13
N GLU A 49 16.08 36.97 -9.62
CA GLU A 49 16.48 36.18 -8.47
C GLU A 49 15.54 36.55 -7.30
N VAL A 50 14.54 35.70 -7.03
CA VAL A 50 13.70 35.83 -5.84
C VAL A 50 14.46 35.20 -4.69
N ASP A 51 15.17 36.06 -3.98
CA ASP A 51 15.75 35.83 -2.66
C ASP A 51 14.71 35.13 -1.77
N SER A 52 14.91 33.83 -1.57
CA SER A 52 14.07 32.96 -0.75
C SER A 52 14.78 32.72 0.59
N THR A 53 15.20 33.78 1.27
CA THR A 53 15.56 33.72 2.69
C THR A 53 14.36 34.07 3.56
N SER A 54 13.46 33.11 3.70
CA SER A 54 12.58 33.00 4.87
C SER A 54 12.48 31.52 5.21
N GLU A 55 13.63 30.91 5.53
CA GLU A 55 13.66 29.62 6.20
C GLU A 55 13.02 29.79 7.58
N VAL A 56 11.76 29.42 7.73
CA VAL A 56 11.20 29.10 9.05
C VAL A 56 11.93 27.85 9.51
N SER A 57 13.05 28.05 10.21
CA SER A 57 13.86 26.99 10.78
C SER A 57 13.11 26.37 11.96
N TYR A 58 12.37 25.30 11.69
CA TYR A 58 11.73 24.49 12.72
C TYR A 58 12.80 23.75 13.54
N HIS A 59 13.25 24.38 14.62
CA HIS A 59 14.26 23.83 15.51
C HIS A 59 13.63 22.77 16.45
N PHE A 60 13.37 21.56 15.95
CA PHE A 60 13.07 20.44 16.85
C PHE A 60 14.37 19.96 17.50
N PRO A 61 14.49 19.95 18.84
CA PRO A 61 15.64 19.35 19.49
C PRO A 61 15.71 17.86 19.12
N LYS A 62 16.88 17.38 18.67
CA LYS A 62 17.11 15.96 18.36
C LYS A 62 16.76 15.12 19.59
N ARG A 63 15.62 14.41 19.55
CA ARG A 63 15.19 13.52 20.65
C ARG A 63 16.23 12.44 20.89
N THR A 64 16.70 12.32 22.12
CA THR A 64 17.59 11.23 22.56
C THR A 64 16.88 9.89 22.42
N TYR A 65 17.61 8.79 22.18
CA TYR A 65 17.04 7.44 22.00
C TYR A 65 16.03 7.04 23.09
N ARG A 66 16.27 7.38 24.36
CA ARG A 66 15.33 7.16 25.47
C ARG A 66 14.05 8.02 25.43
N GLN A 67 14.10 9.19 24.81
CA GLN A 67 12.92 10.03 24.58
C GLN A 67 12.11 9.57 23.37
N ARG A 68 12.72 8.81 22.43
CA ARG A 68 12.04 8.17 21.30
C ARG A 68 11.29 6.89 21.70
N LEU A 69 11.75 6.23 22.77
CA LEU A 69 11.13 5.04 23.37
C LEU A 69 10.00 5.36 24.36
N LYS A 70 9.51 6.61 24.43
CA LYS A 70 8.36 6.94 25.30
C LYS A 70 7.10 6.25 24.74
N PRO A 71 6.47 5.33 25.50
CA PRO A 71 5.33 4.54 25.00
C PRO A 71 4.05 5.36 24.80
N TRP A 72 4.02 6.60 25.30
CA TRP A 72 2.90 7.51 25.09
C TRP A 72 3.40 8.94 25.03
N VAL A 73 3.10 9.62 23.91
CA VAL A 73 3.37 11.05 23.72
C VAL A 73 2.04 11.74 23.52
N HIS A 74 1.59 12.45 24.54
CA HIS A 74 0.39 13.26 24.46
C HIS A 74 0.72 14.59 23.77
N PHE A 75 0.07 14.88 22.65
CA PHE A 75 0.11 16.20 22.01
C PHE A 75 -1.12 16.99 22.46
N PRO A 76 -0.99 17.97 23.38
CA PRO A 76 -2.13 18.75 23.89
C PRO A 76 -2.83 19.63 22.84
N GLN A 77 -2.28 19.69 21.63
CA GLN A 77 -2.84 20.38 20.47
C GLN A 77 -3.80 19.51 19.65
N ASP A 78 -3.81 18.19 19.85
CA ASP A 78 -4.73 17.27 19.17
C ASP A 78 -6.03 17.16 19.98
N LYS A 79 -7.00 18.03 19.67
CA LYS A 79 -8.32 18.08 20.35
C LYS A 79 -9.37 17.15 19.71
N THR A 80 -8.93 16.20 18.89
CA THR A 80 -9.83 15.29 18.20
C THR A 80 -10.44 14.27 19.16
N THR A 81 -11.77 14.13 19.13
CA THR A 81 -12.49 13.18 19.99
C THR A 81 -12.27 11.74 19.51
N TYR A 82 -12.20 10.76 20.41
CA TYR A 82 -12.13 9.33 20.07
C TYR A 82 -13.22 8.88 19.09
N TRP A 83 -14.44 9.43 19.21
CA TRP A 83 -15.54 9.17 18.29
C TRP A 83 -15.29 9.69 16.88
N GLN A 84 -14.60 10.83 16.75
CA GLN A 84 -14.19 11.34 15.45
C GLN A 84 -13.25 10.33 14.81
N TYR A 85 -12.18 9.88 15.50
CA TYR A 85 -11.25 8.86 15.01
C TYR A 85 -11.93 7.57 14.56
N PHE A 86 -12.93 7.09 15.31
CA PHE A 86 -13.68 5.89 14.95
C PHE A 86 -14.51 6.07 13.66
N ARG A 87 -15.12 7.24 13.45
CA ARG A 87 -15.99 7.51 12.28
C ARG A 87 -15.22 7.70 10.97
N ARG A 88 -13.96 8.13 11.04
CA ARG A 88 -13.19 8.56 9.85
C ARG A 88 -12.95 7.45 8.82
N PRO A 89 -12.56 6.22 9.21
CA PRO A 89 -12.43 5.10 8.27
C PRO A 89 -13.72 4.83 7.50
N PHE A 90 -14.89 4.88 8.16
CA PHE A 90 -16.19 4.63 7.52
C PHE A 90 -16.55 5.68 6.47
N MET A 91 -16.17 6.94 6.67
CA MET A 91 -16.40 7.97 5.66
C MET A 91 -15.41 7.88 4.50
N LEU A 92 -14.19 7.38 4.74
CA LEU A 92 -13.20 7.14 3.69
C LEU A 92 -13.66 6.08 2.66
N PHE A 93 -14.51 5.13 3.07
CA PHE A 93 -15.16 4.17 2.15
C PHE A 93 -16.08 4.82 1.12
N LEU A 94 -16.56 6.05 1.34
CA LEU A 94 -17.40 6.76 0.38
C LEU A 94 -16.62 7.20 -0.86
N PHE A 95 -15.28 7.19 -0.80
CA PHE A 95 -14.44 7.57 -1.92
C PHE A 95 -14.02 6.35 -2.75
N PRO A 96 -14.44 6.27 -4.02
CA PRO A 96 -14.15 5.12 -4.88
C PRO A 96 -12.64 4.91 -5.11
N ASN A 97 -11.82 5.97 -5.04
CA ASN A 97 -10.35 5.85 -5.12
C ASN A 97 -9.77 4.96 -4.00
N ILE A 98 -10.27 5.10 -2.77
CA ILE A 98 -9.77 4.34 -1.62
C ILE A 98 -10.29 2.91 -1.67
N VAL A 99 -11.54 2.72 -2.09
CA VAL A 99 -12.11 1.38 -2.25
C VAL A 99 -11.32 0.58 -3.29
N ILE A 100 -10.99 1.16 -4.45
CA ILE A 100 -10.17 0.48 -5.46
C ILE A 100 -8.78 0.14 -4.91
N ALA A 101 -8.13 1.07 -4.21
CA ALA A 101 -6.84 0.80 -3.57
C ALA A 101 -6.95 -0.34 -2.54
N GLY A 102 -8.01 -0.34 -1.73
CA GLY A 102 -8.29 -1.39 -0.77
C GLY A 102 -8.58 -2.75 -1.41
N VAL A 103 -9.25 -2.78 -2.57
CA VAL A 103 -9.47 -4.01 -3.35
C VAL A 103 -8.15 -4.57 -3.88
N ILE A 104 -7.29 -3.72 -4.47
CA ILE A 104 -5.95 -4.14 -4.94
C ILE A 104 -5.11 -4.68 -3.78
N PHE A 105 -5.12 -3.98 -2.63
CA PHE A 105 -4.43 -4.42 -1.43
C PHE A 105 -4.97 -5.77 -0.92
N ALA A 106 -6.30 -5.94 -0.90
CA ALA A 106 -6.94 -7.16 -0.46
C ALA A 106 -6.56 -8.37 -1.33
N PHE A 107 -6.61 -8.22 -2.66
CA PHE A 107 -6.22 -9.27 -3.61
C PHE A 107 -4.71 -9.53 -3.62
N GLY A 108 -3.88 -8.53 -3.32
CA GLY A 108 -2.46 -8.73 -3.03
C GLY A 108 -2.26 -9.67 -1.84
N CYS A 109 -2.98 -9.45 -0.73
CA CYS A 109 -2.96 -10.33 0.44
C CYS A 109 -3.52 -11.73 0.17
N THR A 110 -4.45 -11.89 -0.78
CA THR A 110 -5.01 -13.20 -1.16
C THR A 110 -3.93 -14.18 -1.60
N ALA A 111 -2.87 -13.71 -2.27
CA ALA A 111 -1.77 -14.57 -2.73
C ALA A 111 -1.11 -15.33 -1.57
N GLY A 112 -0.84 -14.65 -0.45
CA GLY A 112 -0.27 -15.29 0.74
C GLY A 112 -1.26 -16.23 1.42
N ILE A 113 -2.53 -15.83 1.53
CA ILE A 113 -3.56 -16.62 2.23
C ILE A 113 -3.85 -17.93 1.51
N VAL A 114 -4.04 -17.87 0.19
CA VAL A 114 -4.27 -19.06 -0.63
C VAL A 114 -3.03 -19.95 -0.60
N SER A 115 -1.83 -19.38 -0.83
CA SER A 115 -0.60 -20.17 -0.86
C SER A 115 -0.30 -20.86 0.47
N PHE A 116 -0.37 -20.15 1.60
CA PHE A 116 -0.09 -20.73 2.91
C PHE A 116 -1.15 -21.72 3.35
N GLY A 117 -2.41 -21.54 2.92
CA GLY A 117 -3.48 -22.50 3.16
C GLY A 117 -3.30 -23.81 2.37
N THR A 118 -2.81 -23.75 1.13
CA THR A 118 -2.71 -24.94 0.26
C THR A 118 -1.37 -25.65 0.31
N ILE A 119 -0.30 -24.99 0.73
CA ILE A 119 1.05 -25.54 0.58
C ILE A 119 1.27 -26.84 1.34
N SER A 120 0.76 -26.93 2.58
CA SER A 120 0.87 -28.15 3.36
C SER A 120 0.14 -29.32 2.71
N ARG A 121 -0.93 -29.05 1.96
CA ARG A 121 -1.69 -30.09 1.29
C ARG A 121 -0.95 -30.58 0.05
N ILE A 122 -0.47 -29.66 -0.77
CA ILE A 122 0.28 -29.95 -2.00
C ILE A 122 1.56 -30.74 -1.73
N THR A 123 2.26 -30.44 -0.62
CA THR A 123 3.52 -31.14 -0.29
C THR A 123 3.30 -32.45 0.45
N SER A 124 2.21 -32.60 1.20
CA SER A 124 1.89 -33.83 1.93
C SER A 124 1.19 -34.89 1.10
N GLU A 125 0.43 -34.50 0.07
CA GLU A 125 -0.22 -35.44 -0.85
C GLU A 125 0.77 -35.99 -1.91
N PRO A 126 0.48 -37.17 -2.51
CA PRO A 126 1.23 -37.67 -3.66
C PRO A 126 1.23 -36.63 -4.79
N PRO A 127 2.37 -36.33 -5.44
CA PRO A 127 3.59 -37.15 -5.56
C PRO A 127 4.75 -36.83 -4.60
N TYR A 128 4.64 -35.81 -3.74
CA TYR A 128 5.80 -35.34 -2.96
C TYR A 128 5.97 -36.06 -1.62
N ASN A 129 4.88 -36.40 -0.93
CA ASN A 129 4.89 -37.12 0.36
C ASN A 129 5.95 -36.57 1.36
N TRP A 130 6.08 -35.25 1.44
CA TRP A 130 7.09 -34.60 2.25
C TRP A 130 6.76 -34.63 3.74
N SER A 131 7.81 -34.76 4.56
CA SER A 131 7.70 -34.52 6.00
C SER A 131 7.36 -33.06 6.30
N THR A 132 6.78 -32.80 7.48
CA THR A 132 6.46 -31.44 7.95
C THR A 132 7.69 -30.52 7.94
N THR A 133 8.86 -31.05 8.28
CA THR A 133 10.13 -30.29 8.27
C THR A 133 10.53 -29.87 6.86
N SER A 134 10.41 -30.77 5.88
CA SER A 134 10.69 -30.47 4.47
C SER A 134 9.68 -29.49 3.89
N THR A 135 8.42 -29.59 4.30
CA THR A 135 7.38 -28.60 3.95
C THR A 135 7.71 -27.22 4.52
N GLY A 136 8.30 -27.14 5.72
CA GLY A 136 8.79 -25.88 6.27
C GLY A 136 9.87 -25.20 5.42
N LEU A 137 10.73 -25.97 4.75
CA LEU A 137 11.83 -25.43 3.93
C LEU A 137 11.33 -24.65 2.71
N ILE A 138 10.15 -24.96 2.17
CA ILE A 138 9.61 -24.24 1.00
C ILE A 138 9.30 -22.77 1.31
N TYR A 139 9.12 -22.42 2.59
CA TYR A 139 8.95 -21.03 3.00
C TYR A 139 10.21 -20.19 2.77
N LEU A 140 11.40 -20.79 2.57
CA LEU A 140 12.57 -20.04 2.09
C LEU A 140 12.32 -19.43 0.71
N ALA A 141 11.51 -20.06 -0.14
CA ALA A 141 11.11 -19.46 -1.41
C ALA A 141 10.21 -18.23 -1.21
N THR A 142 9.39 -18.20 -0.14
CA THR A 142 8.60 -17.02 0.22
C THR A 142 9.50 -15.87 0.69
N LEU A 143 10.58 -16.18 1.41
CA LEU A 143 11.58 -15.19 1.81
C LEU A 143 12.28 -14.60 0.57
N ALA A 144 12.69 -15.45 -0.37
CA ALA A 144 13.26 -14.99 -1.65
C ALA A 144 12.26 -14.12 -2.43
N GLY A 145 11.00 -14.53 -2.49
CA GLY A 145 9.92 -13.75 -3.11
C GLY A 145 9.71 -12.38 -2.46
N ASN A 146 9.81 -12.28 -1.13
CA ASN A 146 9.75 -10.99 -0.43
C ASN A 146 10.91 -10.06 -0.83
N ILE A 147 12.14 -10.58 -0.91
CA ILE A 147 13.32 -9.79 -1.33
C ILE A 147 13.13 -9.28 -2.76
N VAL A 148 12.65 -10.14 -3.66
CA VAL A 148 12.35 -9.75 -5.05
C VAL A 148 11.27 -8.68 -5.09
N GLY A 149 10.15 -8.87 -4.38
CA GLY A 149 9.07 -7.88 -4.31
C GLY A 149 9.52 -6.54 -3.74
N TRP A 150 10.38 -6.55 -2.72
CA TRP A 150 10.99 -5.33 -2.15
C TRP A 150 11.91 -4.63 -3.15
N ALA A 151 12.78 -5.38 -3.83
CA ALA A 151 13.66 -4.84 -4.86
C ALA A 151 12.88 -4.25 -6.05
N THR A 152 11.77 -4.88 -6.46
CA THR A 152 10.86 -4.33 -7.47
C THR A 152 10.21 -3.04 -6.99
N GLY A 153 9.77 -2.98 -5.74
CA GLY A 153 9.22 -1.75 -5.15
C GLY A 153 10.22 -0.59 -5.20
N MET A 154 11.46 -0.82 -4.74
CA MET A 154 12.52 0.18 -4.78
C MET A 154 12.87 0.61 -6.22
N SER A 155 12.97 -0.36 -7.13
CA SER A 155 13.24 -0.09 -8.56
C SER A 155 12.12 0.73 -9.19
N SER A 156 10.87 0.48 -8.81
CA SER A 156 9.73 1.25 -9.28
C SER A 156 9.80 2.70 -8.83
N ASP A 157 10.19 2.97 -7.58
CA ASP A 157 10.35 4.34 -7.10
C ASP A 157 11.40 5.11 -7.90
N PHE A 158 12.49 4.44 -8.31
CA PHE A 158 13.48 5.04 -9.22
C PHE A 158 12.90 5.38 -10.59
N ILE A 159 12.06 4.50 -11.16
CA ILE A 159 11.40 4.73 -12.44
C ILE A 159 10.42 5.91 -12.33
N VAL A 160 9.65 5.98 -11.24
CA VAL A 160 8.73 7.08 -10.94
C VAL A 160 9.49 8.41 -10.83
N MET A 161 10.59 8.44 -10.10
CA MET A 161 11.42 9.65 -9.99
C MET A 161 11.99 10.09 -11.35
N ARG A 162 12.41 9.13 -12.18
CA ARG A 162 12.93 9.43 -13.52
C ARG A 162 11.82 9.95 -14.45
N LEU A 163 10.61 9.41 -14.34
CA LEU A 163 9.45 9.86 -15.13
C LEU A 163 8.96 11.23 -14.67
N ALA A 164 8.94 11.50 -13.36
CA ALA A 164 8.62 12.82 -12.80
C ALA A 164 9.60 13.90 -13.26
N ARG A 165 10.91 13.59 -13.32
CA ARG A 165 11.92 14.51 -13.88
C ARG A 165 11.70 14.82 -15.36
N ARG A 166 11.17 13.87 -16.13
CA ARG A 166 10.81 14.09 -17.55
C ARG A 166 9.49 14.83 -17.73
N ASN A 167 8.62 14.85 -16.72
CA ASN A 167 7.31 15.49 -16.74
C ASN A 167 7.33 16.87 -16.04
N ASN A 168 8.35 17.69 -16.30
CA ASN A 168 8.50 19.02 -15.72
C ASN A 168 8.50 19.07 -14.18
N GLY A 169 8.92 17.99 -13.51
CA GLY A 169 8.98 17.92 -12.04
C GLY A 169 7.65 17.65 -11.34
N ILE A 170 6.56 17.44 -12.08
CA ILE A 170 5.25 17.14 -11.50
C ILE A 170 5.13 15.64 -11.28
N LYS A 171 5.24 15.22 -10.00
CA LYS A 171 4.97 13.84 -9.58
C LYS A 171 3.47 13.60 -9.57
N GLU A 172 2.97 12.88 -10.58
CA GLU A 172 1.59 12.42 -10.57
C GLU A 172 1.47 11.12 -9.77
N THR A 173 0.43 11.03 -8.92
CA THR A 173 0.08 9.85 -8.12
C THR A 173 -0.09 8.58 -8.98
N GLU A 174 -0.40 8.76 -10.26
CA GLU A 174 -0.61 7.70 -11.25
C GLU A 174 0.68 7.08 -11.75
N MET A 175 1.84 7.74 -11.54
CA MET A 175 3.14 7.16 -11.86
C MET A 175 3.42 5.92 -10.98
N CYS A 176 2.89 5.89 -9.76
CA CYS A 176 2.98 4.73 -8.87
C CYS A 176 2.28 3.50 -9.48
N LEU A 177 1.31 3.68 -10.38
CA LEU A 177 0.61 2.56 -11.00
C LEU A 177 1.47 1.80 -12.02
N TRP A 178 2.54 2.39 -12.56
CA TRP A 178 3.49 1.67 -13.40
C TRP A 178 4.18 0.53 -12.66
N ALA A 179 4.34 0.65 -11.34
CA ALA A 179 4.81 -0.41 -10.45
C ALA A 179 3.92 -1.66 -10.52
N LEU A 180 2.62 -1.46 -10.76
CA LEU A 180 1.63 -2.52 -10.83
C LEU A 180 1.84 -3.42 -12.06
N CYS A 181 2.49 -2.91 -13.13
CA CYS A 181 2.80 -3.69 -14.32
C CYS A 181 3.78 -4.84 -14.00
N ALA A 182 4.84 -4.58 -13.24
CA ALA A 182 5.75 -5.64 -12.79
C ALA A 182 5.03 -6.66 -11.90
N SER A 183 4.17 -6.17 -11.01
CA SER A 183 3.33 -6.99 -10.15
C SER A 183 2.38 -7.89 -10.95
N PHE A 184 1.88 -7.42 -12.10
CA PHE A 184 0.98 -8.18 -12.97
C PHE A 184 1.68 -9.40 -13.58
N VAL A 185 2.93 -9.22 -14.02
CA VAL A 185 3.77 -10.31 -14.54
C VAL A 185 4.01 -11.37 -13.45
N TYR A 186 4.34 -10.93 -12.23
CA TYR A 186 4.54 -11.86 -11.11
C TYR A 186 3.27 -12.61 -10.72
N ALA A 187 2.10 -11.96 -10.73
CA ALA A 187 0.83 -12.63 -10.50
C ALA A 187 0.56 -13.68 -11.59
N ALA A 188 0.64 -13.29 -12.87
CA ALA A 188 0.33 -14.19 -13.97
C ALA A 188 1.23 -15.43 -13.96
N ILE A 189 2.53 -15.26 -13.76
CA ILE A 189 3.48 -16.39 -13.70
C ILE A 189 3.28 -17.18 -12.41
N GLY A 190 3.16 -16.52 -11.26
CA GLY A 190 3.09 -17.16 -9.95
C GLY A 190 1.87 -18.08 -9.82
N TYR A 191 0.67 -17.56 -10.11
CA TYR A 191 -0.57 -18.35 -10.01
C TYR A 191 -0.58 -19.51 -11.02
N MET A 192 -0.09 -19.30 -12.24
CA MET A 192 -0.06 -20.33 -13.28
C MET A 192 0.94 -21.45 -12.93
N LEU A 193 2.14 -21.07 -12.49
CA LEU A 193 3.21 -22.02 -12.19
C LEU A 193 2.92 -22.81 -10.91
N TYR A 194 2.35 -22.17 -9.89
CA TYR A 194 1.92 -22.83 -8.66
C TYR A 194 0.73 -23.78 -8.90
N GLY A 195 -0.30 -23.32 -9.62
CA GLY A 195 -1.50 -24.10 -9.92
C GLY A 195 -1.23 -25.34 -10.76
N TRP A 196 -0.62 -25.17 -11.94
CA TRP A 196 -0.31 -26.30 -12.82
C TRP A 196 0.85 -27.14 -12.30
N GLY A 197 1.80 -26.55 -11.57
CA GLY A 197 2.86 -27.28 -10.89
C GLY A 197 2.33 -28.25 -9.85
N ALA A 198 1.31 -27.84 -9.10
CA ALA A 198 0.61 -28.73 -8.18
C ALA A 198 -0.24 -29.77 -8.93
N HIS A 199 -0.95 -29.39 -10.01
CA HIS A 199 -1.83 -30.30 -10.75
C HIS A 199 -1.08 -31.45 -11.45
N PHE A 200 0.04 -31.15 -12.12
CA PHE A 200 0.83 -32.16 -12.83
C PHE A 200 1.87 -32.85 -11.94
N GLY A 201 2.00 -32.43 -10.68
CA GLY A 201 3.01 -33.02 -9.79
C GLY A 201 4.44 -32.80 -10.30
N MET A 202 4.75 -31.57 -10.75
CA MET A 202 6.04 -31.24 -11.37
C MET A 202 7.22 -31.35 -10.39
N HIS A 203 8.42 -30.91 -10.77
CA HIS A 203 9.50 -30.81 -9.79
C HIS A 203 9.20 -29.73 -8.74
N TRP A 204 9.56 -29.97 -7.48
CA TRP A 204 9.25 -29.07 -6.35
C TRP A 204 9.76 -27.64 -6.53
N ILE A 205 10.84 -27.47 -7.31
CA ILE A 205 11.41 -26.17 -7.67
C ILE A 205 10.38 -25.31 -8.40
N THR A 206 9.55 -25.91 -9.25
CA THR A 206 8.51 -25.20 -10.00
C THR A 206 7.47 -24.59 -9.06
N ILE A 207 7.05 -25.35 -8.04
CA ILE A 207 6.14 -24.87 -7.00
C ILE A 207 6.81 -23.79 -6.15
N ALA A 208 8.09 -23.96 -5.80
CA ALA A 208 8.84 -22.96 -5.05
C ALA A 208 8.99 -21.64 -5.82
N ILE A 209 9.28 -21.67 -7.12
CA ILE A 209 9.35 -20.47 -7.97
C ILE A 209 7.96 -19.83 -8.09
N GLY A 210 6.91 -20.62 -8.31
CA GLY A 210 5.54 -20.12 -8.37
C GLY A 210 5.13 -19.40 -7.08
N LEU A 211 5.43 -20.02 -5.94
CA LEU A 211 5.22 -19.46 -4.61
C LEU A 211 6.02 -18.16 -4.42
N GLY A 212 7.30 -18.14 -4.81
CA GLY A 212 8.14 -16.95 -4.75
C GLY A 212 7.56 -15.79 -5.58
N CYS A 213 7.08 -16.07 -6.79
CA CYS A 213 6.42 -15.08 -7.65
C CYS A 213 5.10 -14.57 -7.06
N MET A 214 4.27 -15.44 -6.47
CA MET A 214 3.03 -15.04 -5.81
C MET A 214 3.29 -14.08 -4.63
N ILE A 215 4.33 -14.36 -3.84
CA ILE A 215 4.71 -13.49 -2.72
C ILE A 215 5.36 -12.19 -3.20
N ALA A 216 6.17 -12.23 -4.27
CA ALA A 216 6.70 -11.01 -4.90
C ALA A 216 5.57 -10.09 -5.42
N HIS A 217 4.52 -10.70 -6.00
CA HIS A 217 3.30 -9.99 -6.36
C HIS A 217 2.61 -9.38 -5.14
N GLN A 218 2.39 -10.15 -4.06
CA GLN A 218 1.78 -9.64 -2.83
C GLN A 218 2.50 -8.41 -2.29
N VAL A 219 3.83 -8.47 -2.13
CA VAL A 219 4.62 -7.37 -1.57
C VAL A 219 4.55 -6.13 -2.45
N SER A 220 4.70 -6.29 -3.77
CA SER A 220 4.63 -5.18 -4.71
C SER A 220 3.23 -4.56 -4.76
N ALA A 221 2.16 -5.35 -4.88
CA ALA A 221 0.79 -4.86 -4.95
C ALA A 221 0.37 -4.12 -3.67
N CYS A 222 0.66 -4.70 -2.50
CA CYS A 222 0.32 -4.08 -1.22
C CYS A 222 1.08 -2.77 -0.98
N SER A 223 2.36 -2.71 -1.38
CA SER A 223 3.18 -1.49 -1.27
C SER A 223 2.63 -0.38 -2.15
N VAL A 224 2.30 -0.69 -3.40
CA VAL A 224 1.75 0.26 -4.38
C VAL A 224 0.38 0.76 -3.97
N ALA A 225 -0.51 -0.13 -3.53
CA ALA A 225 -1.84 0.25 -3.05
C ALA A 225 -1.78 1.17 -1.83
N THR A 226 -0.86 0.88 -0.90
CA THR A 226 -0.64 1.73 0.28
C THR A 226 -0.07 3.08 -0.12
N ALA A 227 0.98 3.11 -0.94
CA ALA A 227 1.58 4.36 -1.43
C ALA A 227 0.55 5.23 -2.17
N TYR A 228 -0.25 4.63 -3.06
CA TYR A 228 -1.31 5.32 -3.78
C TYR A 228 -2.36 5.93 -2.83
N ALA A 229 -2.80 5.18 -1.82
CA ALA A 229 -3.75 5.69 -0.82
C ALA A 229 -3.16 6.88 -0.05
N MET A 230 -1.90 6.77 0.40
CA MET A 230 -1.18 7.84 1.10
C MET A 230 -1.01 9.10 0.25
N GLU A 231 -0.72 8.94 -1.03
CA GLU A 231 -0.53 10.06 -1.97
C GLU A 231 -1.85 10.73 -2.37
N CYS A 232 -2.96 10.00 -2.37
CA CYS A 232 -4.28 10.58 -2.63
C CYS A 232 -4.77 11.49 -1.49
N PHE A 233 -4.38 11.17 -0.25
CA PHE A 233 -4.91 11.78 0.97
C PHE A 233 -3.78 12.01 2.01
N PRO A 234 -2.95 13.04 1.82
CA PRO A 234 -1.84 13.34 2.73
C PRO A 234 -2.31 13.73 4.14
N GLY A 235 -1.66 13.27 5.20
CA GLY A 235 -2.02 13.67 6.57
C GLY A 235 -3.07 12.80 7.26
N ILE A 236 -3.67 11.81 6.59
CA ILE A 236 -4.54 10.80 7.23
C ILE A 236 -4.03 9.36 7.04
N SER A 237 -2.71 9.23 7.07
CA SER A 237 -2.02 7.98 6.78
C SER A 237 -2.48 6.79 7.63
N GLY A 238 -2.72 7.00 8.92
CA GLY A 238 -3.16 5.93 9.84
C GLY A 238 -4.53 5.37 9.48
N GLU A 239 -5.52 6.23 9.23
CA GLU A 239 -6.89 5.81 8.96
C GLU A 239 -7.01 5.14 7.59
N LEU A 240 -6.20 5.56 6.61
CA LEU A 240 -6.13 4.91 5.31
C LEU A 240 -5.66 3.46 5.43
N VAL A 241 -4.59 3.21 6.18
CA VAL A 241 -4.08 1.83 6.39
C VAL A 241 -5.13 0.96 7.07
N VAL A 242 -5.91 1.51 8.01
CA VAL A 242 -7.04 0.81 8.64
C VAL A 242 -8.09 0.44 7.59
N VAL A 243 -8.48 1.36 6.71
CA VAL A 243 -9.45 1.08 5.63
C VAL A 243 -8.94 -0.02 4.69
N LEU A 244 -7.67 0.05 4.27
CA LEU A 244 -7.05 -0.99 3.44
C LEU A 244 -7.08 -2.36 4.13
N SER A 245 -6.83 -2.38 5.44
CA SER A 245 -6.87 -3.59 6.26
C SER A 245 -8.28 -4.15 6.37
N ILE A 246 -9.30 -3.31 6.57
CA ILE A 246 -10.70 -3.73 6.60
C ILE A 246 -11.11 -4.34 5.26
N CYS A 247 -10.79 -3.70 4.13
CA CYS A 247 -11.04 -4.27 2.80
C CYS A 247 -10.40 -5.65 2.65
N SER A 248 -9.14 -5.79 3.08
CA SER A 248 -8.41 -7.05 3.07
C SER A 248 -9.11 -8.11 3.89
N SER A 249 -9.48 -7.82 5.14
CA SER A 249 -10.17 -8.78 6.00
C SER A 249 -11.52 -9.20 5.44
N VAL A 250 -12.32 -8.28 4.89
CA VAL A 250 -13.65 -8.60 4.33
C VAL A 250 -13.55 -9.53 3.13
N ILE A 251 -12.57 -9.33 2.24
CA ILE A 251 -12.38 -10.18 1.05
C ILE A 251 -11.71 -11.50 1.42
N ASN A 252 -10.69 -11.45 2.26
CA ASN A 252 -9.86 -12.62 2.54
C ASN A 252 -10.45 -13.59 3.57
N PHE A 253 -11.35 -13.12 4.45
CA PHE A 253 -12.07 -13.97 5.39
C PHE A 253 -12.86 -15.09 4.67
N PRO A 254 -13.80 -14.80 3.74
CA PRO A 254 -14.52 -15.86 3.02
C PRO A 254 -13.60 -16.69 2.11
N LEU A 255 -12.57 -16.07 1.51
CA LEU A 255 -11.60 -16.80 0.70
C LEU A 255 -10.85 -17.87 1.49
N SER A 256 -10.48 -17.57 2.75
CA SER A 256 -9.78 -18.53 3.60
C SER A 256 -10.61 -19.79 3.88
N PHE A 257 -11.93 -19.68 3.99
CA PHE A 257 -12.83 -20.83 4.19
C PHE A 257 -13.13 -21.58 2.89
N THR A 258 -13.26 -20.84 1.78
CA THR A 258 -13.63 -21.43 0.49
C THR A 258 -12.45 -22.05 -0.26
N VAL A 259 -11.21 -21.66 0.04
CA VAL A 259 -10.03 -22.10 -0.74
C VAL A 259 -9.89 -23.62 -0.79
N GLN A 260 -10.07 -24.31 0.34
CA GLN A 260 -9.95 -25.77 0.38
C GLN A 260 -11.09 -26.43 -0.39
N GLN A 261 -12.32 -25.93 -0.24
CA GLN A 261 -13.48 -26.47 -0.95
C GLN A 261 -13.36 -26.30 -2.47
N VAL A 262 -12.89 -25.14 -2.93
CA VAL A 262 -12.69 -24.87 -4.37
C VAL A 262 -11.60 -25.78 -4.95
N VAL A 263 -10.53 -26.03 -4.20
CA VAL A 263 -9.48 -26.98 -4.57
C VAL A 263 -10.02 -28.41 -4.64
N ASP A 264 -10.85 -28.82 -3.67
CA ASP A 264 -11.46 -30.15 -3.65
C ASP A 264 -12.40 -30.40 -4.84
N THR A 265 -13.16 -29.39 -5.28
CA THR A 265 -14.12 -29.54 -6.39
C THR A 265 -13.48 -29.43 -7.77
N THR A 266 -12.46 -28.58 -7.93
CA THR A 266 -11.95 -28.16 -9.25
C THR A 266 -10.54 -28.67 -9.52
N GLY A 267 -9.84 -29.14 -8.48
CA GLY A 267 -8.42 -29.44 -8.51
C GLY A 267 -7.56 -28.17 -8.46
N PHE A 268 -6.27 -28.36 -8.14
CA PHE A 268 -5.32 -27.26 -7.99
C PHE A 268 -5.19 -26.39 -9.24
N GLY A 269 -5.07 -26.97 -10.44
CA GLY A 269 -4.84 -26.22 -11.67
C GLY A 269 -5.89 -25.13 -11.92
N TYR A 270 -7.16 -25.54 -12.05
CA TYR A 270 -8.26 -24.62 -12.34
C TYR A 270 -8.58 -23.67 -11.17
N ALA A 271 -8.42 -24.11 -9.91
CA ALA A 271 -8.62 -23.25 -8.75
C ALA A 271 -7.64 -22.06 -8.77
N PHE A 272 -6.35 -22.30 -9.03
CA PHE A 272 -5.34 -21.25 -9.09
C PHE A 272 -5.45 -20.37 -10.34
N VAL A 273 -5.96 -20.90 -11.46
CA VAL A 273 -6.31 -20.07 -12.62
C VAL A 273 -7.46 -19.11 -12.28
N PHE A 274 -8.49 -19.57 -11.58
CA PHE A 274 -9.58 -18.72 -11.11
C PHE A 274 -9.08 -17.61 -10.17
N TYR A 275 -8.28 -17.95 -9.16
CA TYR A 275 -7.69 -16.95 -8.27
C TYR A 275 -6.76 -15.99 -9.02
N GLY A 276 -5.94 -16.49 -9.94
CA GLY A 276 -5.10 -15.67 -10.80
C GLY A 276 -5.93 -14.67 -11.60
N PHE A 277 -7.03 -15.10 -12.21
CA PHE A 277 -7.93 -14.21 -12.96
C PHE A 277 -8.57 -13.14 -12.06
N CYS A 278 -9.01 -13.50 -10.85
CA CYS A 278 -9.53 -12.54 -9.87
C CYS A 278 -8.48 -11.49 -9.50
N VAL A 279 -7.24 -11.90 -9.25
CA VAL A 279 -6.14 -10.98 -8.96
C VAL A 279 -5.83 -10.09 -10.15
N LEU A 280 -5.67 -10.62 -11.36
CA LEU A 280 -5.40 -9.81 -12.56
C LEU A 280 -6.54 -8.82 -12.85
N THR A 281 -7.79 -9.23 -12.61
CA THR A 281 -8.96 -8.35 -12.74
C THR A 281 -8.95 -7.24 -11.71
N SER A 282 -8.56 -7.52 -10.47
CA SER A 282 -8.41 -6.50 -9.43
C SER A 282 -7.34 -5.47 -9.78
N MET A 283 -6.27 -5.89 -10.45
CA MET A 283 -5.22 -5.01 -10.94
C MET A 283 -5.71 -4.20 -12.15
N ALA A 284 -6.54 -4.78 -13.01
CA ALA A 284 -7.19 -4.06 -14.09
C ALA A 284 -8.15 -2.97 -13.56
N ALA A 285 -8.75 -3.17 -12.38
CA ALA A 285 -9.54 -2.13 -11.71
C ALA A 285 -8.74 -0.89 -11.31
N ALA A 286 -7.40 -0.95 -11.37
CA ALA A 286 -6.54 0.21 -11.22
C ALA A 286 -6.56 1.14 -12.46
N ILE A 287 -6.90 0.63 -13.65
CA ILE A 287 -6.96 1.42 -14.89
C ILE A 287 -8.03 2.53 -14.80
N PRO A 288 -9.28 2.25 -14.35
CA PRO A 288 -10.26 3.30 -14.06
C PRO A 288 -9.76 4.32 -13.03
N ALA A 289 -9.00 3.89 -12.02
CA ALA A 289 -8.45 4.79 -11.02
C ALA A 289 -7.40 5.74 -11.62
N VAL A 290 -6.66 5.33 -12.65
CA VAL A 290 -5.76 6.23 -13.39
C VAL A 290 -6.54 7.18 -14.29
N MET A 291 -7.54 6.71 -15.02
CA MET A 291 -8.28 7.57 -15.95
C MET A 291 -9.18 8.60 -15.24
N TYR A 292 -9.88 8.18 -14.19
CA TYR A 292 -10.87 9.01 -13.49
C TYR A 292 -10.41 9.50 -12.11
N GLY A 293 -9.24 9.06 -11.64
CA GLY A 293 -8.73 9.39 -10.31
C GLY A 293 -8.57 10.89 -10.08
N LYS A 294 -8.12 11.65 -11.09
CA LYS A 294 -8.03 13.12 -11.03
C LYS A 294 -9.39 13.77 -10.79
N SER A 295 -10.42 13.32 -11.50
CA SER A 295 -11.78 13.84 -11.37
C SER A 295 -12.41 13.49 -10.02
N TRP A 296 -12.19 12.26 -9.52
CA TRP A 296 -12.70 11.84 -8.23
C TRP A 296 -11.99 12.54 -7.07
N ARG A 297 -10.68 12.79 -7.18
CA ARG A 297 -9.92 13.55 -6.19
C ARG A 297 -10.35 15.01 -6.12
N ARG A 298 -10.58 15.66 -7.27
CA ARG A 298 -11.13 17.03 -7.33
C ARG A 298 -12.51 17.13 -6.69
N ARG A 299 -13.37 16.12 -6.85
CA ARG A 299 -14.70 16.06 -6.20
C ARG A 299 -14.60 15.77 -4.69
N ALA A 300 -13.57 15.05 -4.26
CA ALA A 300 -13.32 14.72 -2.86
C ALA A 300 -12.64 15.86 -2.07
N ALA A 301 -11.86 16.72 -2.76
CA ALA A 301 -11.08 17.82 -2.19
C ALA A 301 -11.85 18.74 -1.21
N PRO A 302 -13.07 19.22 -1.48
CA PRO A 302 -13.78 20.10 -0.54
C PRO A 302 -14.24 19.38 0.73
N LYS A 303 -14.65 18.11 0.64
CA LYS A 303 -14.96 17.30 1.83
C LYS A 303 -13.71 17.02 2.65
N TRP A 304 -12.60 16.75 1.96
CA TRP A 304 -11.30 16.50 2.53
C TRP A 304 -10.72 17.71 3.29
N GLN A 305 -10.76 18.91 2.69
CA GLN A 305 -10.27 20.14 3.34
C GLN A 305 -11.08 20.47 4.59
N LYS A 306 -12.40 20.28 4.54
CA LYS A 306 -13.27 20.42 5.73
C LYS A 306 -12.86 19.47 6.85
N TRP A 307 -12.44 18.26 6.50
CA TRP A 307 -11.99 17.23 7.44
C TRP A 307 -10.61 17.51 8.06
N LEU A 308 -9.67 18.07 7.30
CA LEU A 308 -8.41 18.58 7.85
C LEU A 308 -8.66 19.76 8.80
N ALA A 309 -9.61 20.64 8.46
CA ALA A 309 -9.99 21.78 9.31
C ALA A 309 -10.71 21.36 10.61
N GLU A 310 -11.49 20.27 10.60
CA GLU A 310 -12.10 19.68 11.81
C GLU A 310 -11.04 19.18 12.81
N ARG A 311 -9.79 18.95 12.39
CA ARG A 311 -8.70 18.50 13.27
C ARG A 311 -8.18 19.57 14.24
N GLY A 312 -8.66 20.82 14.11
CA GLY A 312 -8.30 21.94 15.00
C GLY A 312 -9.49 22.75 15.55
N ARG A 313 -10.74 22.38 15.22
CA ARG A 313 -11.93 23.16 15.63
C ARG A 313 -12.59 22.53 16.87
N VAL A 314 -12.70 23.37 17.90
CA VAL A 314 -13.55 23.14 19.08
C VAL A 314 -14.98 23.44 18.64
N ASP A 315 -15.85 22.43 18.72
CA ASP A 315 -17.28 22.68 18.98
C ASP A 315 -17.51 22.49 20.48
#